data_AF-A0A2K9LYD1-F1
#
_entry.id   AF-A0A2K9LYD1-F1
#
_cell.length_a   1.000
_cell.length_b   1.000
_cell.length_c   1.000
_cell.angle_alpha   90.00
_cell.angle_beta   90.00
_cell.angle_gamma   90.00
#
_symmetry.space_group_name_H-M   'P 1'
#
loop_
_entity.id
_entity.type
_entity.pdbx_description
1 polymer ?
#
loop_
_entity_poly.entity_id
_entity_poly.type
_entity_poly.pdbx_seq_one_letter_code
_entity_poly.pdbx_strand_id
1 'polypeptide(L)' 'MGKIVSITITKLVDFGAFCDAEIDGKIYKGLIHISEIADAYVTNVADYVTVGQQMDGYVISIDDSKDQAKLSLKRVSK' A
#
# COMPACT_ATOMS: atom_id res chain seq x y z
N MET A 1 16.83 2.98 1.89
CA MET A 1 15.95 4.16 2.04
C MET A 1 14.59 3.74 1.51
N GLY A 2 13.51 3.92 2.28
CA GLY A 2 12.16 3.67 1.76
C GLY A 2 11.79 4.82 0.82
N LYS A 3 11.16 4.48 -0.30
CA LYS A 3 10.83 5.40 -1.39
C LYS A 3 9.31 5.57 -1.41
N ILE A 4 8.85 6.79 -1.65
CA ILE A 4 7.45 7.05 -1.98
C ILE A 4 7.26 6.69 -3.45
N VAL A 5 6.30 5.83 -3.72
CA VAL A 5 5.96 5.37 -5.07
C VAL A 5 4.46 5.47 -5.27
N SER A 6 4.04 5.74 -6.51
CA SER A 6 2.62 5.70 -6.83
C SER A 6 2.14 4.25 -6.83
N ILE A 7 1.00 4.08 -6.18
CA ILE A 7 0.30 2.81 -6.06
C ILE A 7 -1.14 2.95 -6.52
N THR A 8 -1.69 1.85 -7.02
CA THR A 8 -3.09 1.77 -7.40
C THR A 8 -3.75 0.65 -6.62
N ILE A 9 -4.80 0.94 -5.88
CA ILE A 9 -5.51 -0.07 -5.09
C ILE A 9 -6.22 -1.04 -6.03
N THR A 10 -5.94 -2.33 -5.92
CA THR A 10 -6.53 -3.36 -6.78
C THR A 10 -7.61 -4.16 -6.06
N LYS A 11 -7.48 -4.33 -4.74
CA LYS A 11 -8.43 -5.09 -3.95
C LYS A 11 -8.42 -4.68 -2.48
N LEU A 12 -9.59 -4.61 -1.87
CA LEU A 12 -9.75 -4.39 -0.43
C LEU A 12 -10.05 -5.73 0.27
N VAL A 13 -9.53 -5.90 1.48
CA VAL A 13 -9.79 -7.05 2.36
C VAL A 13 -9.96 -6.58 3.80
N ASP A 14 -10.54 -7.39 4.68
CA ASP A 14 -10.87 -6.97 6.05
C ASP A 14 -9.64 -6.55 6.89
N PHE A 15 -8.47 -7.12 6.58
CA PHE A 15 -7.22 -6.84 7.31
C PHE A 15 -6.27 -5.90 6.55
N GLY A 16 -6.68 -5.29 5.44
CA GLY A 16 -5.83 -4.41 4.66
C GLY A 16 -6.26 -4.15 3.22
N ALA A 17 -5.35 -3.63 2.42
CA ALA A 17 -5.57 -3.35 1.01
C ALA A 17 -4.42 -3.88 0.15
N PHE A 18 -4.77 -4.56 -0.95
CA PHE A 18 -3.85 -4.88 -2.01
C PHE A 18 -3.80 -3.74 -3.01
N CYS A 19 -2.59 -3.45 -3.46
CA CYS A 19 -2.31 -2.42 -4.45
C CYS A 19 -1.21 -2.88 -5.38
N ASP A 20 -1.14 -2.29 -6.56
CA ASP A 20 -0.02 -2.45 -7.47
C ASP A 20 0.90 -1.24 -7.29
N ALA A 21 2.15 -1.49 -6.94
CA ALA A 21 3.16 -0.46 -6.72
C ALA A 21 4.15 -0.46 -7.86
N GLU A 22 4.31 0.68 -8.52
CA GLU A 22 5.29 0.84 -9.60
C GLU A 22 6.63 1.29 -9.01
N ILE A 23 7.62 0.40 -9.05
CA ILE A 23 8.95 0.64 -8.48
C ILE A 23 9.98 0.42 -9.58
N ASP A 24 10.65 1.49 -9.98
CA ASP A 24 11.73 1.48 -10.98
C ASP A 24 11.31 0.79 -12.31
N GLY A 25 10.05 1.04 -12.73
CA GLY A 25 9.47 0.51 -13.98
C GLY A 25 8.94 -0.92 -13.90
N LYS A 26 8.90 -1.53 -12.70
CA LYS A 26 8.28 -2.83 -12.45
C LYS A 26 7.06 -2.69 -11.55
N ILE A 27 6.03 -3.50 -11.83
CA ILE A 27 4.83 -3.57 -11.00
C ILE A 27 5.03 -4.67 -9.96
N TYR A 28 5.01 -4.28 -8.68
CA TYR A 28 5.04 -5.18 -7.54
C TYR A 28 3.66 -5.23 -6.89
N LYS A 29 3.28 -6.41 -6.38
CA LYS A 29 2.06 -6.58 -5.60
C LYS A 29 2.27 -6.03 -4.20
N GLY A 30 1.77 -4.83 -3.99
CA GLY A 30 1.72 -4.15 -2.73
C GLY A 30 0.66 -4.71 -1.78
N LEU A 31 1.04 -4.91 -0.52
CA LEU A 31 0.09 -5.13 0.57
C LEU A 31 0.27 -4.06 1.64
N ILE A 32 -0.84 -3.38 1.96
CA ILE A 32 -0.95 -2.43 3.05
C ILE A 32 -1.77 -3.10 4.15
N HIS A 33 -1.13 -3.37 5.29
CA HIS A 33 -1.84 -3.90 6.45
C HIS A 33 -2.75 -2.83 7.04
N ILE A 34 -3.89 -3.20 7.63
CA ILE A 34 -4.85 -2.25 8.23
C ILE A 34 -4.20 -1.30 9.25
N SER A 35 -3.21 -1.81 10.01
CA SER A 35 -2.42 -1.01 10.97
C SER A 35 -1.49 0.03 10.33
N GLU A 36 -1.20 -0.12 9.03
CA GLU A 36 -0.37 0.77 8.21
C GLU A 36 -1.20 1.71 7.32
N ILE A 37 -2.54 1.64 7.38
CA ILE A 37 -3.45 2.55 6.66
C ILE A 37 -3.57 3.88 7.40
N ALA A 38 -3.83 3.86 8.71
CA ALA A 38 -3.98 5.06 9.53
C ALA A 38 -3.48 4.85 10.98
N ASP A 39 -3.21 5.94 11.70
CA ASP A 39 -2.92 5.91 13.15
C ASP A 39 -4.19 5.71 14.01
N ALA A 40 -5.36 5.95 13.43
CA ALA A 40 -6.65 5.72 14.08
C ALA A 40 -7.09 4.25 13.98
N TYR A 41 -8.07 3.88 14.81
CA TYR A 41 -8.74 2.58 14.68
C TYR A 41 -9.53 2.53 13.37
N VAL A 42 -9.01 1.79 12.39
CA VAL A 42 -9.66 1.60 11.09
C VAL A 42 -10.70 0.50 11.25
N THR A 43 -11.98 0.86 11.22
CA THR A 43 -13.10 -0.09 11.27
C THR A 43 -13.41 -0.67 9.89
N ASN A 44 -13.23 0.14 8.84
CA ASN A 44 -13.46 -0.27 7.47
C ASN A 44 -12.37 0.32 6.57
N VAL A 45 -11.66 -0.55 5.86
CA VAL A 45 -10.59 -0.16 4.94
C VAL A 45 -11.15 0.68 3.78
N ALA A 46 -12.39 0.42 3.36
CA ALA A 46 -13.05 1.12 2.26
C ALA A 46 -13.27 2.62 2.51
N ASP A 47 -13.29 3.06 3.77
CA ASP A 47 -13.42 4.49 4.11
C ASP A 47 -12.12 5.28 3.85
N TYR A 48 -10.98 4.59 3.77
CA TYR A 48 -9.66 5.20 3.60
C TYR A 48 -9.11 5.03 2.19
N VAL A 49 -9.44 3.91 1.55
CA VAL A 49 -8.93 3.53 0.24
C VAL A 49 -10.03 2.90 -0.60
N THR A 50 -10.06 3.24 -1.89
CA THR A 50 -11.04 2.71 -2.85
C THR A 50 -10.34 1.91 -3.94
N VAL A 51 -10.95 0.82 -4.42
CA VAL A 51 -10.41 0.06 -5.57
C VAL A 51 -10.35 0.97 -6.80
N GLY A 52 -9.22 0.97 -7.50
CA GLY A 52 -8.92 1.84 -8.64
C GLY A 52 -8.41 3.23 -8.23
N GLN A 53 -8.35 3.54 -6.93
CA GLN A 53 -7.76 4.79 -6.46
C GLN A 53 -6.25 4.75 -6.63
N GLN A 54 -5.71 5.77 -7.27
CA GLN A 54 -4.28 5.99 -7.38
C GLN A 54 -3.84 6.97 -6.28
N MET A 55 -2.82 6.59 -5.52
CA MET A 55 -2.26 7.41 -4.45
C MET A 55 -0.79 7.06 -4.24
N ASP A 56 -0.11 7.80 -3.37
CA ASP A 56 1.28 7.50 -3.04
C ASP A 56 1.38 6.58 -1.82
N GLY A 57 2.28 5.60 -1.90
CA GLY A 57 2.57 4.64 -0.84
C GLY A 57 4.05 4.65 -0.48
N TYR A 58 4.36 4.47 0.80
CA TYR A 58 5.74 4.36 1.26
C TYR A 58 6.19 2.90 1.27
N VAL A 59 7.23 2.57 0.51
CA VAL A 59 7.78 1.21 0.46
C VAL A 59 8.62 0.94 1.71
N ILE A 60 8.14 0.00 2.54
CA ILE A 60 8.85 -0.47 3.73
C ILE A 60 9.92 -1.49 3.33
N SER A 61 9.54 -2.46 2.50
CA SER A 61 10.42 -3.54 2.02
C SER A 61 9.85 -4.15 0.75
N ILE A 62 10.73 -4.65 -0.12
CA ILE A 62 10.38 -5.35 -1.35
C ILE A 62 10.94 -6.76 -1.25
N ASP A 63 10.12 -7.73 -1.61
CA ASP A 63 10.44 -9.15 -1.69
C ASP A 63 10.42 -9.55 -3.17
N ASP A 64 11.57 -9.41 -3.82
CA ASP A 64 11.73 -9.64 -5.27
C ASP A 64 11.52 -11.13 -5.63
N SER A 65 11.69 -12.04 -4.67
CA SER A 65 11.42 -13.47 -4.88
C SER A 65 9.93 -13.80 -5.02
N LYS A 66 9.06 -12.92 -4.54
CA LYS A 66 7.60 -13.10 -4.55
C LYS A 66 6.87 -12.01 -5.33
N ASP A 67 7.60 -11.09 -5.95
CA ASP A 67 7.06 -9.87 -6.57
C ASP A 67 6.14 -9.09 -5.60
N GLN A 68 6.45 -9.08 -4.30
CA GLN A 68 5.63 -8.47 -3.27
C GLN A 68 6.32 -7.27 -2.64
N ALA A 69 5.56 -6.21 -2.41
CA ALA A 69 6.03 -5.03 -1.68
C ALA A 69 5.18 -4.82 -0.42
N LYS A 70 5.82 -4.54 0.71
CA LYS A 70 5.15 -4.06 1.91
C LYS A 70 5.11 -2.54 1.87
N LEU A 71 3.91 -1.98 1.94
CA LEU A 71 3.69 -0.54 1.90
C LEU A 71 3.02 -0.03 3.17
N SER A 72 3.25 1.26 3.42
CA SER A 72 2.64 2.04 4.49
C SER A 72 2.05 3.31 3.92
N LEU A 73 0.80 3.61 4.26
CA LEU A 73 0.19 4.91 3.95
C LEU A 73 0.52 5.95 5.02
N LYS A 74 0.61 5.50 6.28
CA LYS A 74 0.93 6.37 7.43
C LYS A 74 2.26 7.10 7.29
N ARG A 75 3.28 6.41 6.75
CA ARG A 75 4.63 6.98 6.59
C ARG A 75 4.74 8.00 5.45
N VAL A 76 3.77 8.06 4.54
CA VAL A 76 3.77 9.03 3.43
C VAL A 76 3.51 10.45 3.94
N SER A 77 2.72 10.59 5.00
CA SER A 77 2.31 11.90 5.53
C SER A 77 3.22 12.45 6.64
N LYS A 78 4.40 11.87 6.88
CA LYS A 78 5.31 12.29 7.97
C LYS A 78 6.59 12.94 7.47
#